data_AF-A0A1B0CG73-F1
#
_entry.id   AF-A0A1B0CG73-F1
#
_cell.length_a   1.000
_cell.length_b   1.000
_cell.length_c   1.000
_cell.angle_alpha   90.00
_cell.angle_beta   90.00
_cell.angle_gamma   90.00
#
_symmetry.space_group_name_H-M   'P 1'
#
loop_
_entity.id
_entity.type
_entity.pdbx_description
1 polymer ?
#
loop_
_entity_poly.entity_id
_entity_poly.type
_entity_poly.pdbx_seq_one_letter_code
_entity_poly.pdbx_strand_id
1 'polypeptide(L)' 'MNSRPLQSFLTNSLAIRQEIQRFESVHPSIYAIYDLIELIQDQQIAQQIRDHVVCIEGEM' A
#
# COMPACT_ATOMS: atom_id res chain seq x y z
N MET A 1 21.76 -19.80 -29.05
CA MET A 1 20.77 -20.27 -28.06
C MET A 1 20.12 -19.03 -27.46
N ASN A 2 18.81 -18.87 -27.61
CA ASN A 2 18.11 -17.60 -27.41
C ASN A 2 17.78 -17.40 -25.91
N SER A 3 18.53 -16.56 -25.20
CA SER A 3 18.43 -16.34 -23.74
C SER A 3 17.21 -15.52 -23.29
N ARG A 4 16.39 -15.07 -24.24
CA ARG A 4 15.23 -14.19 -24.03
C ARG A 4 14.16 -14.70 -23.04
N PRO A 5 13.77 -15.99 -23.01
CA PRO A 5 12.74 -16.44 -22.06
C PRO A 5 13.26 -16.39 -20.62
N LEU A 6 14.53 -16.74 -20.38
CA LEU A 6 15.12 -16.70 -19.04
C LEU A 6 15.18 -15.28 -18.47
N GLN A 7 15.51 -14.29 -19.30
CA GLN A 7 15.49 -12.88 -18.89
C GLN A 7 14.09 -12.40 -18.52
N SER A 8 13.06 -12.79 -19.29
CA SER A 8 11.65 -12.44 -18.99
C SER A 8 11.17 -13.01 -17.65
N PHE A 9 11.51 -14.27 -17.34
CA PHE A 9 11.18 -14.86 -16.04
C PHE A 9 11.85 -14.13 -14.87
N LEU A 10 13.12 -13.75 -15.02
CA LEU A 10 13.85 -13.00 -14.00
C LEU A 10 13.25 -11.61 -13.79
N THR A 11 12.93 -10.88 -14.86
CA THR A 11 12.26 -9.56 -14.76
C THR A 11 10.89 -9.66 -14.10
N ASN A 12 10.11 -10.70 -14.43
CA ASN A 12 8.80 -10.91 -13.81
C ASN A 12 8.94 -11.22 -12.31
N SER A 13 9.91 -12.06 -11.93
CA SER A 13 10.16 -12.36 -10.52
C SER A 13 10.58 -11.13 -9.71
N LEU A 14 11.35 -10.21 -10.33
CA LEU A 14 11.76 -8.96 -9.72
C LEU A 14 10.58 -7.99 -9.58
N ALA A 15 9.76 -7.84 -10.61
CA ALA A 15 8.58 -6.99 -10.58
C ALA A 15 7.57 -7.43 -9.51
N ILE A 16 7.33 -8.75 -9.37
CA ILE A 16 6.46 -9.29 -8.33
C ILE A 16 7.03 -8.98 -6.93
N ARG A 17 8.34 -9.18 -6.72
CA ARG A 17 8.98 -8.87 -5.43
C ARG A 17 8.88 -7.38 -5.08
N GLN A 18 9.05 -6.50 -6.07
CA GLN A 18 8.89 -5.06 -5.87
C GLN A 18 7.47 -4.69 -5.49
N GLU A 19 6.47 -5.29 -6.15
CA GLU A 19 5.07 -5.02 -5.81
C GLU A 19 4.72 -5.55 -4.41
N ILE A 20 5.22 -6.72 -4.01
CA ILE A 20 5.09 -7.23 -2.63
C ILE A 20 5.70 -6.25 -1.63
N GLN A 21 6.93 -5.79 -1.86
CA GLN A 21 7.57 -4.81 -0.96
C GLN A 21 6.78 -3.51 -0.88
N ARG A 22 6.21 -3.05 -2.01
CA ARG A 22 5.35 -1.87 -2.05
C ARG A 22 4.08 -2.09 -1.22
N PHE A 23 3.43 -3.24 -1.33
CA PHE A 23 2.28 -3.61 -0.50
C PHE A 23 2.66 -3.70 1.00
N GLU A 24 3.77 -4.33 1.35
CA GLU A 24 4.21 -4.42 2.74
C GLU A 24 4.53 -3.02 3.32
N SER A 25 5.13 -2.15 2.52
CA SER A 25 5.50 -0.78 2.92
C SER A 25 4.31 0.19 3.08
N VAL A 26 3.14 -0.12 2.52
CA VAL A 26 1.97 0.76 2.66
C VAL A 26 1.36 0.69 4.06
N HIS A 27 1.45 -0.45 4.75
CA HIS A 27 0.85 -0.64 6.08
C HIS A 27 1.43 0.31 7.13
N PRO A 28 2.77 0.51 7.28
CA PRO A 28 3.31 1.53 8.18
C PRO A 28 2.78 2.94 7.91
N SER A 29 2.56 3.29 6.64
CA SER A 29 2.06 4.61 6.27
C SER A 29 0.57 4.76 6.60
N ILE A 30 -0.23 3.71 6.39
CA ILE A 30 -1.66 3.67 6.77
C ILE A 30 -1.83 3.81 8.28
N TYR A 31 -1.05 3.07 9.09
CA TYR A 31 -1.09 3.21 10.55
C TYR A 31 -0.68 4.60 11.02
N ALA A 32 0.37 5.19 10.44
CA ALA A 32 0.76 6.56 10.75
C ALA A 32 -0.34 7.58 10.44
N ILE A 33 -1.16 7.34 9.40
CA ILE A 33 -2.30 8.20 9.09
C ILE A 33 -3.40 8.07 10.16
N TYR A 34 -3.67 6.87 10.68
CA TYR A 34 -4.62 6.70 11.78
C TYR A 34 -4.18 7.47 13.03
N ASP A 35 -2.88 7.42 13.39
CA ASP A 35 -2.33 8.20 14.50
C ASP A 35 -2.55 9.72 14.30
N LEU A 36 -2.38 10.20 13.06
CA LEU A 36 -2.62 11.61 12.72
C LEU A 36 -4.10 11.99 12.78
N ILE A 37 -5.01 11.09 12.40
CA ILE A 37 -6.46 11.30 12.49
C ILE A 37 -6.89 11.49 13.95
N GLU A 38 -6.29 10.76 14.90
CA GLU A 38 -6.59 10.90 16.33
C GLU A 38 -6.27 12.28 16.90
N LEU A 39 -5.39 13.05 16.24
CA LEU A 39 -5.04 14.41 16.63
C LEU A 39 -6.05 15.45 16.15
N ILE A 40 -7.01 15.08 15.30
CA ILE A 40 -8.02 15.99 14.75
C ILE A 40 -9.15 16.19 15.77
N GLN A 41 -9.38 17.44 16.18
CA GLN A 41 -10.43 17.77 17.15
C GLN A 41 -11.85 17.64 16.57
N ASP A 42 -12.01 17.97 15.28
CA ASP A 42 -13.28 17.85 14.57
C ASP A 42 -13.56 16.38 14.22
N GLN A 43 -14.52 15.80 14.94
CA GLN A 43 -14.89 14.39 14.77
C GLN A 43 -15.55 14.09 13.42
N GLN A 44 -16.21 15.06 12.78
CA GLN A 44 -16.80 14.82 11.46
C GLN A 44 -15.71 14.74 10.40
N ILE A 45 -14.71 15.63 10.45
CA ILE A 45 -13.56 15.60 9.54
C ILE A 45 -12.72 14.35 9.78
N ALA A 46 -12.44 14.02 11.05
CA ALA A 46 -11.69 12.81 11.41
C ALA A 46 -12.36 11.55 10.83
N GLN A 47 -13.69 11.45 10.92
CA GLN A 47 -14.43 10.32 10.40
C GLN A 47 -14.43 10.28 8.86
N GLN A 48 -14.60 11.41 8.17
CA GLN A 48 -14.53 11.45 6.70
C GLN A 48 -13.15 11.00 6.18
N ILE A 49 -12.07 11.44 6.83
CA ILE A 49 -10.71 11.01 6.45
C ILE A 49 -10.54 9.52 6.73
N ARG A 50 -11.04 9.01 7.86
CA ARG A 50 -11.02 7.58 8.19
C ARG A 50 -11.72 6.76 7.10
N ASP A 51 -12.91 7.16 6.67
CA ASP A 51 -13.66 6.46 5.62
C ASP A 51 -12.87 6.42 4.30
N HIS A 52 -12.18 7.50 3.95
CA HIS A 52 -11.29 7.53 2.79
C HIS A 52 -10.07 6.60 2.93
N VAL A 53 -9.48 6.50 4.12
CA VAL A 53 -8.34 5.59 4.38
C VAL A 53 -8.75 4.13 4.25
N VAL A 54 -9.95 3.75 4.75
CA VAL A 54 -10.48 2.38 4.62
C VAL A 54 -10.62 1.97 3.15
N CYS A 55 -11.10 2.86 2.28
CA CYS A 55 -11.16 2.59 0.84
C CYS A 55 -9.78 2.34 0.20
N ILE A 56 -8.69 2.88 0.76
CA ILE A 56 -7.32 2.72 0.26
C ILE A 56 -6.67 1.46 0.82
N GLU A 57 -6.88 1.15 2.11
CA GLU A 57 -6.41 -0.07 2.76
C GLU A 57 -6.98 -1.33 2.09
N GLY A 58 -8.15 -1.17 1.47
CA GLY A 58 -8.91 -2.23 0.82
C GLY A 58 -9.83 -2.88 1.83
N GLU A 59 -11.12 -2.97 1.51
CA GLU A 59 -12.03 -3.78 2.30
C GLU A 59 -11.68 -5.25 2.05
N MET A 60 -11.08 -5.89 3.05
CA MET A 60 -10.81 -7.34 3.04
C MET A 60 -12.10 -8.15 3.12
#